data_AF-A0ABD1ZK13-F1
#
_entry.id   AF-A0ABD1ZK13-F1
#
_cell.length_a   1.000
_cell.length_b   1.000
_cell.length_c   1.000
_cell.angle_alpha   90.00
_cell.angle_beta   90.00
_cell.angle_gamma   90.00
#
_symmetry.space_group_name_H-M   'P 1'
#
loop_
_entity.id
_entity.type
_entity.pdbx_description
1 polymer ?
#
loop_
_entity_poly.entity_id
_entity_poly.type
_entity_poly.pdbx_seq_one_letter_code
_entity_poly.pdbx_strand_id
1 'polypeptide(L)'
;MNIRRHFGAQISKFFQRLVYATSQARYEEALGILEKDYPNGKEAVAYIKAIDPRKFSRYALVLPRYGRVTSNAVECMNAAFLKLREYVARRLLFEVWIYVMRSFYERRTTAEGSIDLLTEYAKGRLSEFEHEYGRYVMYNADDDNALVQTNGGVDQWIVRRHPRLSCSCYEPQEMQWPCIHVMSWCKGKGEDYLTYVDRIYFQKSLLACYSQAIPPVTKQDLVIHITCRAPEAAVCRGRARTVRIPNGGGSSRRHREYMYPVQDEARLISSQGPLTTISDQAAGPSTQDGRGKSQRRCGVCRERGHQRNTYPIFKQADALRAEYFTDT
;
A
#
# COMPACT_ATOMS: atom_id res chain seq x y z
N MET A 1 -11.13 -0.38 14.11
CA MET A 1 -12.39 0.02 13.45
C MET A 1 -12.57 -0.83 12.19
N ASN A 2 -13.67 -1.56 12.06
CA ASN A 2 -13.89 -2.48 10.93
C ASN A 2 -15.19 -2.14 10.20
N ILE A 3 -15.22 -0.94 9.60
CA ILE A 3 -16.43 -0.39 8.98
C ILE A 3 -16.96 -1.28 7.83
N ARG A 4 -16.05 -1.95 7.10
CA ARG A 4 -16.39 -2.91 6.05
C ARG A 4 -17.15 -4.13 6.57
N ARG A 5 -16.87 -4.55 7.80
CA ARG A 5 -17.58 -5.69 8.42
C ARG A 5 -19.03 -5.35 8.74
N HIS A 6 -19.30 -4.11 9.17
CA HIS A 6 -20.63 -3.68 9.57
C HIS A 6 -21.50 -3.30 8.38
N PHE A 7 -20.92 -2.63 7.38
CA PHE A 7 -21.70 -2.00 6.30
C PHE A 7 -21.37 -2.54 4.91
N GLY A 8 -20.38 -3.42 4.76
CA GLY A 8 -19.96 -3.98 3.46
C GLY A 8 -18.86 -3.16 2.78
N ALA A 9 -18.42 -3.61 1.59
CA ALA A 9 -17.24 -3.04 0.92
C ALA A 9 -17.49 -1.63 0.36
N GLN A 10 -18.72 -1.33 -0.06
CA GLN A 10 -19.07 -0.09 -0.76
C GLN A 10 -18.90 1.16 0.11
N ILE A 11 -19.08 1.03 1.44
CA ILE A 11 -18.88 2.14 2.38
C ILE A 11 -17.45 2.70 2.32
N SER A 12 -16.48 1.93 1.84
CA SER A 12 -15.07 2.34 1.81
C SER A 12 -14.85 3.65 1.05
N LYS A 13 -15.59 3.89 -0.03
CA LYS A 13 -15.46 5.11 -0.83
C LYS A 13 -15.93 6.34 -0.07
N PHE A 14 -17.08 6.22 0.61
CA PHE A 14 -17.60 7.27 1.48
C PHE A 14 -16.68 7.49 2.68
N PHE A 15 -16.20 6.39 3.28
CA PHE A 15 -15.29 6.44 4.41
C PHE A 15 -13.96 7.11 4.05
N GLN A 16 -13.41 6.88 2.86
CA GLN A 16 -12.20 7.56 2.39
C GLN A 16 -12.37 9.08 2.33
N ARG A 17 -13.56 9.60 1.94
CA ARG A 17 -13.83 11.05 1.97
C ARG A 17 -13.77 11.61 3.39
N LEU A 18 -14.26 10.86 4.37
CA LEU A 18 -14.18 11.22 5.79
C LEU A 18 -12.74 11.18 6.32
N VAL A 19 -11.98 10.13 5.95
CA VAL A 19 -10.57 9.98 6.31
C VAL A 19 -9.74 11.15 5.79
N TYR A 20 -9.95 11.53 4.53
CA TYR A 20 -9.15 12.54 3.84
C TYR A 20 -9.71 13.95 3.88
N ALA A 21 -10.77 14.20 4.65
CA ALA A 21 -11.33 15.54 4.85
C ALA A 21 -10.27 16.49 5.44
N THR A 22 -10.04 17.62 4.79
CA THR A 22 -9.03 18.63 5.18
C THR A 22 -9.58 19.72 6.09
N SER A 23 -10.90 19.77 6.31
CA SER A 23 -11.56 20.70 7.21
C SER A 23 -12.76 20.03 7.88
N GLN A 24 -13.21 20.59 9.00
CA GLN A 24 -14.42 20.13 9.67
C GLN A 24 -15.65 20.23 8.75
N ALA A 25 -15.76 21.33 7.99
CA ALA A 25 -16.86 21.50 7.02
C ALA A 25 -16.88 20.39 5.96
N ARG A 26 -15.72 20.04 5.38
CA ARG A 26 -15.61 18.93 4.42
C ARG A 26 -15.93 17.57 5.04
N TYR A 27 -15.62 17.39 6.32
CA TYR A 27 -15.97 16.19 7.05
C TYR A 27 -17.48 16.07 7.27
N GLU A 28 -18.13 17.15 7.68
CA GLU A 28 -19.59 17.22 7.86
C GLU A 28 -20.33 17.03 6.53
N GLU A 29 -19.85 17.65 5.45
CA GLU A 29 -20.35 17.43 4.09
C GLU A 29 -20.24 15.94 3.70
N ALA A 30 -19.09 15.31 3.94
CA ALA A 30 -18.91 13.89 3.66
C ALA A 30 -19.81 12.99 4.51
N LEU A 31 -20.14 13.39 5.75
CA LEU A 31 -21.15 12.69 6.57
C LEU A 31 -22.55 12.83 5.96
N GLY A 32 -22.93 14.02 5.50
CA GLY A 32 -24.22 14.25 4.84
C GLY A 32 -24.36 13.43 3.56
N ILE A 33 -23.30 13.36 2.75
CA ILE A 33 -23.25 12.51 1.56
C ILE A 33 -23.40 11.02 1.93
N LEU A 34 -22.70 10.56 2.98
CA LEU A 34 -22.84 9.19 3.47
C LEU A 34 -24.27 8.90 3.95
N GLU A 35 -24.90 9.84 4.67
CA GLU A 35 -26.27 9.67 5.18
C GLU A 35 -27.28 9.52 4.04
N LYS A 36 -27.13 10.34 3.00
CA LYS A 36 -28.07 10.43 1.88
C LYS A 36 -27.89 9.33 0.84
N ASP A 37 -26.64 9.05 0.45
CA ASP A 37 -26.34 8.26 -0.75
C ASP A 37 -25.99 6.81 -0.44
N TYR A 38 -25.83 6.45 0.85
CA TYR A 38 -25.49 5.08 1.26
C TYR A 38 -26.72 4.32 1.79
N PRO A 39 -26.92 3.04 1.41
CA PRO A 39 -27.92 2.18 2.05
C PRO A 39 -27.66 2.09 3.56
N ASN A 40 -28.67 2.38 4.38
CA ASN A 40 -28.54 2.52 5.84
C ASN A 40 -27.56 3.63 6.28
N GLY A 41 -27.46 4.71 5.50
CA GLY A 41 -26.57 5.84 5.77
C GLY A 41 -26.71 6.41 7.18
N LYS A 42 -27.93 6.48 7.73
CA LYS A 42 -28.18 6.92 9.12
C LYS A 42 -27.45 6.08 10.17
N GLU A 43 -27.52 4.75 10.03
CA GLU A 43 -26.85 3.81 10.94
C GLU A 43 -25.33 3.91 10.78
N ALA A 44 -24.85 4.04 9.54
CA ALA A 44 -23.43 4.21 9.24
C ALA A 44 -22.87 5.50 9.85
N VAL A 45 -23.60 6.62 9.71
CA VAL A 45 -23.23 7.90 10.32
C VAL A 45 -23.24 7.83 11.84
N ALA A 46 -24.25 7.20 12.45
CA ALA A 46 -24.30 7.01 13.90
C ALA A 46 -23.09 6.20 14.40
N TYR A 47 -22.74 5.12 13.70
CA TYR A 47 -21.55 4.32 14.02
C TYR A 47 -20.26 5.12 13.90
N ILE A 48 -20.11 5.93 12.84
CA ILE A 48 -18.91 6.75 12.64
C ILE A 48 -18.82 7.87 13.68
N LYS A 49 -19.93 8.54 14.01
CA LYS A 49 -19.97 9.58 15.04
C LYS A 49 -19.60 9.06 16.43
N ALA A 50 -19.82 7.78 16.71
CA ALA A 50 -19.37 7.13 17.94
C ALA A 50 -17.83 6.94 18.00
N ILE A 51 -17.12 7.12 16.89
CA ILE A 51 -15.67 6.99 16.81
C ILE A 51 -15.05 8.38 16.79
N ASP A 52 -14.12 8.62 17.71
CA ASP A 52 -13.33 9.86 17.74
C ASP A 52 -12.64 10.12 16.38
N PRO A 53 -12.96 11.23 15.68
CA PRO A 53 -12.37 11.59 14.39
C PRO A 53 -10.85 11.71 14.44
N ARG A 54 -10.24 12.02 15.59
CA ARG A 54 -8.78 12.10 15.76
C ARG A 54 -8.08 10.77 15.42
N LYS A 55 -8.81 9.66 15.51
CA LYS A 55 -8.29 8.31 15.23
C LYS A 55 -8.14 8.01 13.74
N PHE A 56 -8.82 8.73 12.85
CA PHE A 56 -8.84 8.37 11.43
C PHE A 56 -8.90 9.52 10.43
N SER A 57 -9.39 10.70 10.82
CA SER A 57 -9.59 11.81 9.88
C SER A 57 -8.40 12.78 9.85
N ARG A 58 -8.11 13.36 8.69
CA ARG A 58 -7.04 14.36 8.47
C ARG A 58 -7.32 15.70 9.13
N TYR A 59 -8.56 16.22 9.09
CA TYR A 59 -8.86 17.51 9.72
C TYR A 59 -8.63 17.50 11.24
N ALA A 60 -8.75 16.33 11.88
CA ALA A 60 -8.56 16.11 13.31
C ALA A 60 -7.17 15.50 13.62
N LEU A 61 -6.19 15.63 12.71
CA LEU A 61 -4.85 15.10 12.88
C LEU A 61 -4.14 15.79 14.06
N VAL A 62 -3.77 15.02 15.07
CA VAL A 62 -2.98 15.51 16.23
C VAL A 62 -1.49 15.25 16.03
N LEU A 63 -1.14 14.09 15.47
CA LEU A 63 0.23 13.65 15.22
C LEU A 63 0.34 13.03 13.82
N PRO A 64 1.54 13.04 13.19
CA PRO A 64 1.75 12.38 11.92
C PRO A 64 1.39 10.90 11.98
N ARG A 65 0.65 10.43 10.98
CA ARG A 65 0.23 9.02 10.88
C ARG A 65 0.98 8.26 9.81
N TYR A 66 1.74 8.94 8.94
CA TYR A 66 2.48 8.32 7.83
C TYR A 66 1.56 7.45 6.95
N GLY A 67 0.35 7.96 6.68
CA GLY A 67 -0.66 7.26 5.88
C GLY A 67 -1.30 6.03 6.57
N ARG A 68 -0.96 5.77 7.84
CA ARG A 68 -1.51 4.64 8.59
C ARG A 68 -2.89 4.95 9.12
N VAL A 69 -3.89 4.44 8.41
CA VAL A 69 -5.30 4.43 8.86
C VAL A 69 -5.80 2.98 9.04
N THR A 70 -4.99 2.00 8.66
CA THR A 70 -5.35 0.57 8.61
C THR A 70 -4.47 -0.30 9.52
N SER A 71 -4.96 -1.51 9.77
CA SER A 71 -4.29 -2.58 10.52
C SER A 71 -3.13 -3.25 9.77
N ASN A 72 -2.49 -2.62 8.77
CA ASN A 72 -1.48 -3.29 7.93
C ASN A 72 -0.36 -3.97 8.75
N ALA A 73 0.13 -3.32 9.81
CA ALA A 73 1.15 -3.90 10.69
C ALA A 73 0.63 -5.16 11.44
N VAL A 74 -0.64 -5.15 11.83
CA VAL A 74 -1.28 -6.30 12.48
C VAL A 74 -1.58 -7.39 11.45
N GLU A 75 -1.98 -7.02 10.25
CA GLU A 75 -2.29 -7.94 9.15
C GLU A 75 -1.04 -8.66 8.64
N CYS A 76 0.09 -7.97 8.52
CA CYS A 76 1.35 -8.61 8.12
C CYS A 76 1.86 -9.57 9.20
N MET A 77 1.77 -9.21 10.47
CA MET A 77 2.09 -10.12 11.59
C MET A 77 1.13 -11.32 11.62
N ASN A 78 -0.17 -11.09 11.44
CA ASN A 78 -1.15 -12.18 11.39
C ASN A 78 -0.90 -13.13 10.21
N ALA A 79 -0.50 -12.61 9.05
CA ALA A 79 -0.12 -13.42 7.91
C ALA A 79 1.11 -14.28 8.20
N ALA A 80 2.14 -13.70 8.85
CA ALA A 80 3.32 -14.43 9.29
C ALA A 80 2.95 -15.53 10.32
N PHE A 81 2.04 -15.25 11.25
CA PHE A 81 1.64 -16.18 12.31
C PHE A 81 0.59 -17.20 11.90
N LEU A 82 -0.08 -17.02 10.75
CA LEU A 82 -1.14 -17.94 10.30
C LEU A 82 -0.66 -19.39 10.21
N LYS A 83 0.60 -19.60 9.81
CA LYS A 83 1.24 -20.93 9.70
C LYS A 83 1.79 -21.44 11.03
N LEU A 84 2.02 -20.55 11.99
CA LEU A 84 2.69 -20.87 13.26
C LEU A 84 1.70 -21.15 14.39
N ARG A 85 0.44 -20.75 14.27
CA ARG A 85 -0.58 -20.85 15.33
C ARG A 85 -0.88 -22.27 15.82
N GLU A 86 -0.52 -23.30 15.04
CA GLU A 86 -0.72 -24.71 15.38
C GLU A 86 0.49 -25.30 16.12
N TYR A 87 1.57 -24.52 16.29
CA TYR A 87 2.77 -24.96 16.98
C TYR A 87 2.66 -24.82 18.49
N VAL A 88 3.26 -25.78 19.20
CA VAL A 88 3.48 -25.71 20.65
C VAL A 88 4.33 -24.47 20.97
N ALA A 89 4.07 -23.82 22.11
CA ALA A 89 4.66 -22.53 22.49
C ALA A 89 6.18 -22.42 22.23
N ARG A 90 6.97 -23.45 22.59
CA ARG A 90 8.43 -23.48 22.32
C ARG A 90 8.75 -23.37 20.83
N ARG A 91 8.05 -24.13 19.99
CA ARG A 91 8.26 -24.10 18.54
C ARG A 91 7.76 -22.80 17.93
N LEU A 92 6.63 -22.27 18.40
CA LEU A 92 6.13 -20.96 17.99
C LEU A 92 7.18 -19.86 18.23
N LEU A 93 7.71 -19.75 19.46
CA LEU A 93 8.71 -18.74 19.82
C LEU A 93 9.97 -18.84 18.94
N PHE A 94 10.45 -20.06 18.71
CA PHE A 94 11.60 -20.30 17.84
C PHE A 94 11.37 -19.84 16.40
N GLU A 95 10.20 -20.14 15.83
CA GLU A 95 9.86 -19.74 14.46
C GLU A 95 9.66 -18.22 14.33
N VAL A 96 9.07 -17.59 15.35
CA VAL A 96 8.99 -16.12 15.41
C VAL A 96 10.39 -15.52 15.47
N TRP A 97 11.30 -16.08 16.28
CA TRP A 97 12.68 -15.62 16.34
C TRP A 97 13.39 -15.71 14.98
N ILE A 98 13.28 -16.86 14.30
CA ILE A 98 13.83 -17.03 12.95
C ILE A 98 13.24 -16.00 11.98
N TYR A 99 11.93 -15.80 12.00
CA TYR A 99 11.26 -14.85 11.12
C TYR A 99 11.78 -13.42 11.32
N VAL A 100 11.91 -12.96 12.57
CA VAL A 100 12.42 -11.62 12.87
C VAL A 100 13.89 -11.51 12.49
N MET A 101 14.72 -12.50 12.86
CA MET A 101 16.15 -12.53 12.53
C MET A 101 16.38 -12.45 11.01
N ARG A 102 15.68 -13.28 10.23
CA ARG A 102 15.75 -13.26 8.76
C ARG A 102 15.28 -11.93 8.19
N SER A 103 14.13 -11.43 8.65
CA SER A 103 13.58 -10.15 8.20
C SER A 103 14.53 -8.98 8.46
N PHE A 104 15.21 -8.96 9.61
CA PHE A 104 16.21 -7.93 9.93
C PHE A 104 17.42 -8.03 9.00
N TYR A 105 17.93 -9.25 8.80
CA TYR A 105 19.06 -9.48 7.89
C TYR A 105 18.73 -9.04 6.46
N GLU A 106 17.62 -9.49 5.89
CA GLU A 106 17.19 -9.16 4.52
C GLU A 106 16.96 -7.66 4.32
N ARG A 107 16.33 -6.99 5.29
CA ARG A 107 16.09 -5.54 5.20
C ARG A 107 17.39 -4.75 5.32
N ARG A 108 18.31 -5.18 6.19
CA ARG A 108 19.63 -4.59 6.31
C ARG A 108 20.41 -4.74 5.00
N THR A 109 20.52 -5.96 4.46
CA THR A 109 21.27 -6.19 3.21
C THR A 109 20.66 -5.46 2.02
N THR A 110 19.32 -5.39 1.94
CA THR A 110 18.63 -4.61 0.92
C THR A 110 18.94 -3.12 1.06
N ALA A 111 18.94 -2.59 2.29
CA ALA A 111 19.26 -1.18 2.54
C ALA A 111 20.74 -0.86 2.27
N GLU A 112 21.67 -1.78 2.63
CA GLU A 112 23.11 -1.65 2.38
C GLU A 112 23.45 -1.68 0.89
N GLY A 113 22.67 -2.42 0.10
CA GLY A 113 22.83 -2.49 -1.35
C GLY A 113 22.29 -1.27 -2.11
N SER A 114 21.59 -0.34 -1.43
CA SER A 114 21.04 0.86 -2.06
C SER A 114 22.04 2.01 -2.00
N ILE A 115 22.29 2.65 -3.16
CA ILE A 115 23.10 3.88 -3.27
C ILE A 115 22.27 5.16 -3.18
N ASP A 116 20.94 5.03 -3.04
CA ASP A 116 20.04 6.17 -3.03
C ASP A 116 20.11 6.95 -1.71
N LEU A 117 19.81 8.24 -1.77
CA LEU A 117 19.70 9.09 -0.57
C LEU A 117 18.45 8.73 0.26
N LEU A 118 17.35 8.51 -0.44
CA LEU A 118 16.03 8.25 0.13
C LEU A 118 15.68 6.76 0.08
N THR A 119 14.85 6.34 1.02
CA THR A 119 14.19 5.04 0.95
C THR A 119 13.41 4.92 -0.35
N GLU A 120 13.36 3.71 -0.90
CA GLU A 120 12.68 3.42 -2.17
C GLU A 120 11.21 3.87 -2.16
N TYR A 121 10.55 3.78 -0.99
CA TYR A 121 9.18 4.29 -0.79
C TYR A 121 9.07 5.81 -0.98
N ALA A 122 9.95 6.59 -0.34
CA ALA A 122 9.95 8.04 -0.45
C ALA A 122 10.39 8.49 -1.85
N LYS A 123 11.41 7.84 -2.42
CA LYS A 123 11.88 8.08 -3.79
C LYS A 123 10.78 7.87 -4.82
N GLY A 124 10.02 6.77 -4.72
CA GLY A 124 8.89 6.51 -5.61
C GLY A 124 7.82 7.59 -5.52
N ARG A 125 7.48 8.03 -4.29
CA ARG A 125 6.44 9.04 -4.09
C ARG A 125 6.85 10.45 -4.50
N LEU A 126 8.08 10.86 -4.18
CA LEU A 126 8.57 12.19 -4.55
C LEU A 126 8.83 12.29 -6.06
N SER A 127 9.32 11.23 -6.70
CA SER A 127 9.48 11.23 -8.16
C SER A 127 8.15 11.36 -8.90
N GLU A 128 7.05 10.77 -8.40
CA GLU A 128 5.71 11.02 -8.96
C GLU A 128 5.35 12.53 -8.93
N PHE A 129 5.67 13.22 -7.84
CA PHE A 129 5.43 14.66 -7.74
C PHE A 129 6.34 15.48 -8.64
N GLU A 130 7.58 15.04 -8.89
CA GLU A 130 8.53 15.74 -9.76
C GLU A 130 8.01 15.95 -11.17
N HIS A 131 7.26 14.99 -11.69
CA HIS A 131 6.67 15.07 -13.03
C HIS A 131 5.45 15.98 -13.11
N GLU A 132 4.88 16.39 -11.97
CA GLU A 132 3.58 17.05 -11.91
C GLU A 132 3.60 18.43 -11.26
N TYR A 133 4.57 18.75 -10.39
CA TYR A 133 4.56 20.02 -9.64
C TYR A 133 4.67 21.26 -10.55
N GLY A 134 5.16 21.10 -11.79
CA GLY A 134 5.22 22.17 -12.78
C GLY A 134 3.85 22.65 -13.28
N ARG A 135 2.76 21.92 -12.99
CA ARG A 135 1.38 22.28 -13.37
C ARG A 135 0.73 23.30 -12.43
N TYR A 136 1.44 23.69 -11.37
CA TYR A 136 0.93 24.57 -10.33
C TYR A 136 1.58 25.95 -10.44
N VAL A 137 0.76 26.98 -10.24
CA VAL A 137 1.18 28.37 -10.18
C VAL A 137 1.16 28.81 -8.73
N MET A 138 2.18 29.57 -8.32
CA MET A 138 2.30 30.08 -6.96
C MET A 138 2.28 31.60 -6.90
N TYR A 139 1.68 32.12 -5.83
CA TYR A 139 1.62 33.53 -5.49
C TYR A 139 2.11 33.68 -4.05
N ASN A 140 3.24 34.32 -3.86
CA ASN A 140 3.78 34.58 -2.54
C ASN A 140 2.92 35.63 -1.83
N ALA A 141 2.48 35.33 -0.62
CA ALA A 141 1.92 36.33 0.29
C ALA A 141 3.05 37.02 1.05
N ASP A 142 4.07 36.25 1.45
CA ASP A 142 5.30 36.72 2.09
C ASP A 142 6.45 35.69 1.87
N ASP A 143 7.48 35.75 2.72
CA ASP A 143 8.63 34.83 2.65
C ASP A 143 8.27 33.39 3.02
N ASP A 144 7.31 33.20 3.94
CA ASP A 144 6.94 31.91 4.52
C ASP A 144 5.60 31.36 4.01
N ASN A 145 4.75 32.21 3.43
CA ASN A 145 3.37 31.90 3.06
C ASN A 145 3.13 32.10 1.56
N ALA A 146 2.46 31.14 0.93
CA ALA A 146 2.08 31.23 -0.47
C ALA A 146 0.73 30.56 -0.74
N LEU A 147 0.03 31.11 -1.74
CA LEU A 147 -1.08 30.45 -2.40
C LEU A 147 -0.54 29.66 -3.60
N VAL A 148 -0.84 28.38 -3.67
CA VAL A 148 -0.51 27.50 -4.80
C VAL A 148 -1.82 27.05 -5.43
N GLN A 149 -1.93 27.10 -6.76
CA GLN A 149 -3.15 26.71 -7.45
C GLN A 149 -2.87 25.96 -8.75
N THR A 150 -3.87 25.20 -9.23
CA THR A 150 -3.81 24.61 -10.56
C THR A 150 -3.82 25.70 -11.65
N ASN A 151 -3.28 25.39 -12.83
CA ASN A 151 -3.46 26.23 -14.00
C ASN A 151 -4.97 26.49 -14.24
N GLY A 152 -5.40 27.75 -14.14
CA GLY A 152 -6.80 28.15 -14.22
C GLY A 152 -7.50 28.40 -12.88
N GLY A 153 -6.81 28.19 -11.74
CA GLY A 153 -7.26 28.64 -10.42
C GLY A 153 -8.43 27.87 -9.79
N VAL A 154 -8.79 26.71 -10.34
CA VAL A 154 -9.92 25.90 -9.86
C VAL A 154 -9.66 25.36 -8.45
N ASP A 155 -8.47 24.80 -8.25
CA ASP A 155 -8.06 24.24 -6.96
C ASP A 155 -6.93 25.08 -6.37
N GLN A 156 -7.04 25.38 -5.08
CA GLN A 156 -6.16 26.28 -4.36
C GLN A 156 -5.71 25.68 -3.03
N TRP A 157 -4.45 25.91 -2.69
CA TRP A 157 -3.84 25.44 -1.46
C TRP A 157 -2.96 26.52 -0.84
N ILE A 158 -2.96 26.56 0.49
CA ILE A 158 -2.11 27.46 1.26
C ILE A 158 -0.93 26.65 1.76
N VAL A 159 0.28 27.07 1.39
CA VAL A 159 1.55 26.55 1.89
C VAL A 159 2.08 27.52 2.93
N ARG A 160 2.55 26.98 4.07
CA ARG A 160 3.21 27.75 5.13
C ARG A 160 4.48 27.05 5.57
N ARG A 161 5.60 27.77 5.64
CA ARG A 161 6.90 27.28 6.10
C ARG A 161 7.02 27.26 7.62
N HIS A 162 6.61 28.34 8.29
CA HIS A 162 6.86 28.56 9.72
C HIS A 162 5.57 28.41 10.56
N PRO A 163 5.63 27.87 11.80
CA PRO A 163 6.79 27.31 12.54
C PRO A 163 7.16 25.87 12.15
N ARG A 164 6.34 25.21 11.35
CA ARG A 164 6.62 23.92 10.71
C ARG A 164 6.00 23.93 9.33
N LEU A 165 6.63 23.21 8.39
CA LEU A 165 6.08 23.07 7.05
C LEU A 165 4.65 22.52 7.12
N SER A 166 3.72 23.20 6.46
CA SER A 166 2.33 22.80 6.37
C SER A 166 1.73 23.17 5.02
N CYS A 167 0.74 22.38 4.62
CA CYS A 167 -0.09 22.68 3.46
C CYS A 167 -1.56 22.45 3.81
N SER A 168 -2.48 23.22 3.23
CA SER A 168 -3.92 22.98 3.41
C SER A 168 -4.40 21.64 2.83
N CYS A 169 -3.56 20.92 2.06
CA CYS A 169 -3.82 19.53 1.68
C CYS A 169 -3.52 18.49 2.79
N TYR A 170 -2.91 18.91 3.91
CA TYR A 170 -2.52 18.10 5.07
C TYR A 170 -1.47 17.01 4.85
N GLU A 171 -1.02 16.80 3.61
CA GLU A 171 -0.04 15.74 3.33
C GLU A 171 1.31 15.96 4.02
N PRO A 172 1.90 17.18 4.07
CA PRO A 172 3.14 17.39 4.82
C PRO A 172 2.97 17.12 6.32
N GLN A 173 1.83 17.47 6.89
CA GLN A 173 1.54 17.24 8.30
C GLN A 173 1.35 15.75 8.60
N GLU A 174 0.71 14.99 7.71
CA GLU A 174 0.45 13.56 7.91
C GLU A 174 1.67 12.70 7.60
N MET A 175 2.37 13.01 6.51
CA MET A 175 3.46 12.21 5.96
C MET A 175 4.84 12.70 6.40
N GLN A 176 5.00 13.96 6.82
CA GLN A 176 6.32 14.55 7.13
C GLN A 176 7.29 14.58 5.93
N TRP A 177 6.75 14.84 4.75
CA TRP A 177 7.51 15.13 3.54
C TRP A 177 6.83 16.26 2.76
N PRO A 178 7.51 16.94 1.82
CA PRO A 178 6.83 17.93 0.98
C PRO A 178 5.77 17.24 0.11
N CYS A 179 4.58 17.81 0.04
CA CYS A 179 3.59 17.44 -0.96
C CYS A 179 3.89 18.17 -2.27
N ILE A 180 3.16 17.81 -3.33
CA ILE A 180 3.30 18.45 -4.65
C ILE A 180 3.18 19.98 -4.61
N HIS A 181 2.31 20.54 -3.76
CA HIS A 181 2.16 22.00 -3.61
C HIS A 181 3.38 22.64 -2.94
N VAL A 182 3.94 21.96 -1.93
CA VAL A 182 5.18 22.41 -1.28
C VAL A 182 6.34 22.33 -2.26
N MET A 183 6.44 21.28 -3.08
CA MET A 183 7.50 21.17 -4.09
C MET A 183 7.38 22.28 -5.14
N SER A 184 6.17 22.62 -5.57
CA SER A 184 5.92 23.79 -6.44
C SER A 184 6.38 25.09 -5.78
N TRP A 185 6.05 25.28 -4.50
CA TRP A 185 6.52 26.43 -3.71
C TRP A 185 8.04 26.49 -3.58
N CYS A 186 8.70 25.37 -3.27
CA CYS A 186 10.16 25.24 -3.21
C CYS A 186 10.80 25.64 -4.54
N LYS A 187 10.25 25.15 -5.67
CA LYS A 187 10.72 25.49 -7.01
C LYS A 187 10.72 26.99 -7.26
N GLY A 188 9.62 27.68 -6.95
CA GLY A 188 9.55 29.12 -7.20
C GLY A 188 10.31 29.98 -6.17
N LYS A 189 10.63 29.44 -4.99
CA LYS A 189 11.57 30.07 -4.04
C LYS A 189 13.04 29.73 -4.33
N GLY A 190 13.32 28.77 -5.23
CA GLY A 190 14.67 28.27 -5.47
C GLY A 190 15.23 27.44 -4.31
N GLU A 191 14.37 26.84 -3.50
CA GLU A 191 14.75 25.98 -2.37
C GLU A 191 14.77 24.50 -2.77
N ASP A 192 15.67 23.74 -2.16
CA ASP A 192 15.68 22.28 -2.28
C ASP A 192 14.58 21.67 -1.39
N TYR A 193 13.63 20.98 -2.03
CA TYR A 193 12.52 20.34 -1.32
C TYR A 193 12.99 19.22 -0.38
N LEU A 194 14.17 18.62 -0.60
CA LEU A 194 14.71 17.57 0.25
C LEU A 194 15.00 18.07 1.68
N THR A 195 15.21 19.37 1.86
CA THR A 195 15.37 20.01 3.18
C THR A 195 14.13 19.85 4.07
N TYR A 196 12.97 19.59 3.47
CA TYR A 196 11.69 19.42 4.15
C TYR A 196 11.26 17.95 4.30
N VAL A 197 12.08 17.00 3.86
CA VAL A 197 11.81 15.57 4.04
C VAL A 197 12.27 15.16 5.44
N ASP A 198 11.40 14.50 6.20
CA ASP A 198 11.78 13.98 7.52
C ASP A 198 12.87 12.90 7.40
N ARG A 199 13.81 12.94 8.35
CA ARG A 199 14.93 12.00 8.44
C ARG A 199 14.53 10.53 8.35
N ILE A 200 13.32 10.14 8.78
CA ILE A 200 12.87 8.74 8.72
C ILE A 200 12.85 8.17 7.30
N TYR A 201 12.78 9.02 6.29
CA TYR A 201 12.72 8.64 4.88
C TYR A 201 14.07 8.49 4.21
N PHE A 202 15.16 8.77 4.92
CA PHE A 202 16.52 8.62 4.39
C PHE A 202 17.05 7.21 4.60
N GLN A 203 17.85 6.71 3.64
CA GLN A 203 18.45 5.38 3.76
C GLN A 203 19.31 5.24 5.03
N LYS A 204 19.99 6.31 5.43
CA LYS A 204 20.77 6.35 6.69
C LYS A 204 19.92 5.95 7.90
N SER A 205 18.69 6.45 7.99
CA SER A 205 17.77 6.12 9.10
C SER A 205 17.27 4.68 9.00
N LEU A 206 17.01 4.18 7.78
CA LEU A 206 16.64 2.79 7.55
C LEU A 206 17.75 1.84 7.99
N LEU A 207 19.00 2.12 7.60
CA LEU A 207 20.19 1.37 8.00
C LEU A 207 20.38 1.38 9.52
N ALA A 208 20.26 2.55 10.16
CA ALA A 208 20.35 2.66 11.61
C ALA A 208 19.29 1.78 12.30
N CYS A 209 18.07 1.71 11.76
CA CYS A 209 16.97 0.90 12.28
C CYS A 209 17.27 -0.61 12.27
N TYR A 210 18.03 -1.09 11.27
CA TYR A 210 18.40 -2.51 11.13
C TYR A 210 19.88 -2.78 11.44
N SER A 211 20.59 -1.84 12.07
CA SER A 211 22.03 -1.93 12.33
C SER A 211 22.40 -3.06 13.28
N GLN A 212 21.52 -3.37 14.25
CA GLN A 212 21.76 -4.43 15.21
C GLN A 212 21.33 -5.79 14.65
N ALA A 213 22.30 -6.71 14.55
CA ALA A 213 22.02 -8.09 14.23
C ALA A 213 21.26 -8.76 15.38
N ILE A 214 20.21 -9.50 15.05
CA ILE A 214 19.52 -10.35 16.01
C ILE A 214 20.35 -11.62 16.18
N PRO A 215 20.77 -11.98 17.40
CA PRO A 215 21.65 -13.11 17.61
C PRO A 215 20.95 -14.43 17.24
N PRO A 216 21.68 -15.39 16.65
CA PRO A 216 21.16 -16.73 16.45
C PRO A 216 20.95 -17.39 17.81
N VAL A 217 19.81 -18.06 17.95
CA VAL A 217 19.41 -18.78 19.18
C VAL A 217 19.03 -20.19 18.76
N THR A 218 19.50 -21.22 19.48
CA THR A 218 19.06 -22.60 19.24
C THR A 218 17.75 -22.89 19.98
N LYS A 219 17.05 -23.97 19.62
CA LYS A 219 15.83 -24.39 20.33
C LYS A 219 16.10 -24.76 21.79
N GLN A 220 17.34 -25.13 22.09
CA GLN A 220 17.83 -25.53 23.40
C GLN A 220 18.06 -24.30 24.29
N ASP A 221 18.52 -23.19 23.71
CA ASP A 221 18.76 -21.92 24.39
C ASP A 221 17.46 -21.20 24.79
N LEU A 222 16.32 -21.60 24.21
CA LEU A 222 14.99 -21.13 24.62
C LEU A 222 14.59 -21.77 25.96
N VAL A 223 15.13 -21.23 27.05
CA VAL A 223 14.76 -21.59 28.41
C VAL A 223 13.40 -20.97 28.73
N ILE A 224 12.39 -21.82 28.85
CA ILE A 224 11.05 -21.41 29.27
C ILE A 224 11.08 -21.32 30.81
N HIS A 225 11.38 -20.13 31.33
CA HIS A 225 11.40 -19.87 32.78
C HIS A 225 9.99 -19.86 33.41
N ILE A 226 8.95 -19.74 32.59
CA ILE A 226 7.56 -19.68 33.04
C ILE A 226 6.93 -21.05 32.84
N THR A 227 6.43 -21.67 33.90
CA THR A 227 5.47 -22.77 33.76
C THR A 227 4.21 -22.23 33.06
N CYS A 228 4.21 -22.22 31.73
CA CYS A 228 3.03 -21.96 30.93
C CYS A 228 2.07 -23.13 31.14
N ARG A 229 1.13 -22.98 32.08
CA ARG A 229 -0.01 -23.88 32.15
C ARG A 229 -0.73 -23.85 30.81
N ALA A 230 -1.27 -24.99 30.39
CA ALA A 230 -2.15 -25.00 29.24
C ALA A 230 -3.25 -23.94 29.45
N PRO A 231 -3.62 -23.17 28.41
CA PRO A 231 -4.77 -22.29 28.52
C PRO A 231 -5.97 -23.12 28.97
N GLU A 232 -6.80 -22.56 29.85
CA GLU A 232 -8.02 -23.23 30.30
C GLU A 232 -8.84 -23.64 29.08
N ALA A 233 -9.12 -24.93 28.97
CA ALA A 233 -9.83 -25.48 27.83
C ALA A 233 -11.28 -25.00 27.85
N ALA A 234 -11.58 -23.93 27.12
CA ALA A 234 -12.95 -23.55 26.83
C ALA A 234 -13.54 -24.54 25.82
N VAL A 235 -14.66 -25.17 26.17
CA VAL A 235 -15.41 -26.03 25.24
C VAL A 235 -16.07 -25.15 24.18
N CYS A 236 -15.33 -24.88 23.10
CA CYS A 236 -15.89 -24.29 21.89
C CYS A 236 -16.67 -25.38 21.14
N ARG A 237 -18.00 -25.19 20.98
CA ARG A 237 -18.81 -26.10 20.16
C ARG A 237 -18.35 -26.01 18.69
N GLY A 238 -17.79 -27.10 18.18
CA GLY A 238 -17.39 -27.26 16.77
C GLY A 238 -15.94 -26.85 16.46
N ARG A 239 -15.40 -27.39 15.36
CA ARG A 239 -14.07 -27.03 14.86
C ARG A 239 -14.08 -25.58 14.38
N ALA A 240 -13.23 -24.73 14.96
CA ALA A 240 -13.03 -23.37 14.48
C ALA A 240 -12.60 -23.42 13.00
N ARG A 241 -13.27 -22.64 12.15
CA ARG A 241 -12.94 -22.58 10.72
C ARG A 241 -11.50 -22.07 10.53
N THR A 242 -10.67 -22.87 9.86
CA THR A 242 -9.26 -22.56 9.58
C THR A 242 -9.10 -21.36 8.62
N VAL A 243 -10.11 -21.11 7.79
CA VAL A 243 -10.12 -20.06 6.75
C VAL A 243 -11.28 -19.10 7.01
N ARG A 244 -11.00 -17.80 6.93
CA ARG A 244 -12.02 -16.75 6.96
C ARG A 244 -12.81 -16.79 5.65
N ILE A 245 -14.14 -16.90 5.73
CA ILE A 245 -15.01 -16.70 4.56
C ILE A 245 -14.99 -15.21 4.21
N PRO A 246 -14.59 -14.81 2.99
CA PRO A 246 -14.76 -13.44 2.54
C PRO A 246 -16.25 -13.12 2.46
N ASN A 247 -16.68 -12.01 3.08
CA ASN A 247 -18.05 -11.54 2.91
C ASN A 247 -18.20 -10.91 1.52
N GLY A 248 -18.96 -11.57 0.65
CA GLY A 248 -19.26 -11.15 -0.72
C GLY A 248 -18.69 -12.11 -1.75
N GLY A 249 -19.56 -12.62 -2.64
CA GLY A 249 -19.22 -13.52 -3.76
C GLY A 249 -18.36 -12.89 -4.86
N GLY A 250 -17.36 -12.10 -4.50
CA GLY A 250 -16.35 -11.59 -5.42
C GLY A 250 -15.23 -12.61 -5.56
N SER A 251 -15.11 -13.19 -6.75
CA SER A 251 -13.91 -13.90 -7.17
C SER A 251 -12.66 -13.09 -6.82
N SER A 252 -11.62 -13.77 -6.34
CA SER A 252 -10.32 -13.18 -6.01
C SER A 252 -9.74 -12.45 -7.22
N ARG A 253 -10.07 -11.17 -7.38
CA ARG A 253 -9.29 -10.26 -8.20
C ARG A 253 -8.04 -9.95 -7.41
N ARG A 254 -6.92 -10.54 -7.87
CA ARG A 254 -5.58 -10.19 -7.41
C ARG A 254 -5.49 -8.67 -7.38
N HIS A 255 -5.41 -8.11 -6.19
CA HIS A 255 -5.08 -6.72 -6.01
C HIS A 255 -3.67 -6.56 -6.59
N ARG A 256 -3.51 -5.70 -7.59
CA ARG A 256 -2.18 -5.22 -8.00
C ARG A 256 -1.74 -4.28 -6.89
N GLU A 257 -1.26 -4.89 -5.81
CA GLU A 257 -0.55 -4.20 -4.76
C GLU A 257 0.83 -3.90 -5.35
N TYR A 258 1.19 -2.62 -5.41
CA TYR A 258 2.58 -2.23 -5.62
C TYR A 258 3.35 -2.61 -4.34
N MET A 259 3.53 -3.92 -4.19
CA MET A 259 4.39 -4.53 -3.21
C MET A 259 5.75 -4.67 -3.92
N TYR A 260 6.81 -4.15 -3.31
CA TYR A 260 8.15 -4.52 -3.71
C TYR A 260 8.24 -6.04 -3.85
N PRO A 261 8.96 -6.56 -4.86
CA PRO A 261 9.07 -7.99 -5.08
C PRO A 261 9.80 -8.62 -3.89
N VAL A 262 9.03 -9.09 -2.90
CA VAL A 262 9.49 -10.11 -1.95
C VAL A 262 9.56 -11.38 -2.79
N GLN A 263 10.77 -11.77 -3.18
CA GLN A 263 11.01 -12.99 -3.93
C GLN A 263 10.38 -14.17 -3.18
N ASP A 264 9.68 -15.02 -3.93
CA ASP A 264 8.92 -16.19 -3.47
C ASP A 264 9.69 -17.05 -2.43
N GLU A 265 9.45 -16.83 -1.13
CA GLU A 265 9.96 -17.69 -0.05
C GLU A 265 9.29 -19.09 0.00
N ALA A 266 8.39 -19.40 -0.93
CA ALA A 266 7.61 -20.65 -0.92
C ALA A 266 8.27 -21.83 -1.69
N ARG A 267 9.45 -21.66 -2.32
CA ARG A 267 10.12 -22.73 -3.10
C ARG A 267 11.43 -23.28 -2.54
N LEU A 268 11.98 -22.74 -1.45
CA LEU A 268 13.32 -23.13 -0.97
C LEU A 268 13.35 -24.12 0.21
N ILE A 269 12.21 -24.68 0.62
CA ILE A 269 12.15 -25.66 1.72
C ILE A 269 12.31 -27.12 1.24
N SER A 270 12.50 -27.37 -0.07
CA SER A 270 12.67 -28.74 -0.59
C SER A 270 13.70 -28.84 -1.72
N SER A 271 14.97 -28.60 -1.41
CA SER A 271 16.08 -29.18 -2.20
C SER A 271 17.42 -29.04 -1.47
N GLN A 272 17.73 -29.99 -0.59
CA GLN A 272 19.12 -30.37 -0.36
C GLN A 272 19.25 -31.84 -0.76
N GLY A 273 19.89 -32.06 -1.92
CA GLY A 273 20.36 -33.33 -2.45
C GLY A 273 21.61 -33.03 -3.29
N PRO A 274 22.60 -33.93 -3.32
CA PRO A 274 23.98 -33.56 -3.64
C PRO A 274 24.24 -33.35 -5.14
N LEU A 275 25.18 -32.45 -5.42
CA LEU A 275 25.75 -32.12 -6.72
C LEU A 275 26.43 -33.34 -7.37
N THR A 276 26.06 -33.66 -8.60
CA THR A 276 26.92 -34.39 -9.55
C THR A 276 26.79 -33.83 -10.97
N THR A 277 27.90 -33.93 -11.69
CA THR A 277 28.36 -33.24 -12.90
C THR A 277 27.80 -33.72 -14.25
N ILE A 278 27.65 -32.75 -15.18
CA ILE A 278 27.98 -32.70 -16.63
C ILE A 278 27.49 -33.85 -17.56
N SER A 279 26.65 -33.53 -18.57
CA SER A 279 27.00 -33.53 -20.03
C SER A 279 25.77 -33.44 -20.97
N ASP A 280 25.81 -32.46 -21.88
CA ASP A 280 25.50 -32.44 -23.32
C ASP A 280 24.35 -33.24 -24.01
N GLN A 281 23.70 -32.48 -24.91
CA GLN A 281 23.07 -32.83 -26.21
C GLN A 281 21.71 -33.57 -26.26
N ALA A 282 20.70 -32.91 -26.87
CA ALA A 282 20.20 -33.21 -28.22
C ALA A 282 18.73 -32.78 -28.41
N ALA A 283 18.45 -32.13 -29.54
CA ALA A 283 17.12 -31.80 -30.02
C ALA A 283 16.42 -33.04 -30.64
N GLY A 284 15.11 -33.18 -30.42
CA GLY A 284 14.26 -34.22 -31.00
C GLY A 284 12.78 -33.97 -30.73
N PRO A 285 11.85 -34.58 -31.49
CA PRO A 285 10.88 -33.83 -32.30
C PRO A 285 9.49 -33.63 -31.68
N SER A 286 8.77 -32.69 -32.28
CA SER A 286 7.37 -32.33 -32.03
C SER A 286 6.40 -33.47 -32.40
N THR A 287 5.61 -33.92 -31.43
CA THR A 287 4.38 -34.70 -31.67
C THR A 287 3.16 -33.83 -31.40
N GLN A 288 2.36 -33.64 -32.46
CA GLN A 288 1.02 -33.08 -32.39
C GLN A 288 0.07 -34.16 -31.87
N ASP A 289 -0.69 -33.85 -30.83
CA ASP A 289 -1.91 -34.61 -30.51
C ASP A 289 -3.08 -33.65 -30.25
N GLY A 290 -4.16 -33.92 -30.96
CA GLY A 290 -5.35 -33.10 -31.06
C GLY A 290 -6.13 -33.00 -29.76
N ARG A 291 -6.44 -31.76 -29.36
CA ARG A 291 -7.62 -31.42 -28.55
C ARG A 291 -8.28 -30.19 -29.16
N GLY A 292 -9.57 -30.30 -29.46
CA GLY A 292 -10.38 -29.25 -30.07
C GLY A 292 -10.20 -27.91 -29.35
N LYS A 293 -9.70 -26.90 -30.07
CA LYS A 293 -9.52 -25.55 -29.55
C LYS A 293 -10.90 -24.93 -29.30
N SER A 294 -11.28 -24.72 -28.04
CA SER A 294 -12.43 -23.88 -27.72
C SER A 294 -12.20 -22.49 -28.33
N GLN A 295 -12.98 -22.11 -29.35
CA GLN A 295 -12.90 -20.78 -29.95
C GLN A 295 -13.11 -19.71 -28.88
N ARG A 296 -12.09 -18.86 -28.69
CA ARG A 296 -12.13 -17.76 -27.73
C ARG A 296 -13.15 -16.72 -28.18
N ARG A 297 -13.99 -16.28 -27.24
CA ARG A 297 -14.95 -15.18 -27.42
C ARG A 297 -14.23 -13.84 -27.27
N CYS A 298 -14.70 -12.81 -27.98
CA CYS A 298 -14.18 -11.46 -27.86
C CYS A 298 -14.24 -10.97 -26.40
N GLY A 299 -13.14 -10.39 -25.90
CA GLY A 299 -13.05 -9.91 -24.52
C GLY A 299 -13.90 -8.67 -24.21
N VAL A 300 -14.55 -8.08 -25.22
CA VAL A 300 -15.37 -6.87 -25.09
C VAL A 300 -16.86 -7.20 -25.26
N CYS A 301 -17.28 -7.77 -26.39
CA CYS A 301 -18.69 -8.10 -26.65
C CYS A 301 -19.06 -9.58 -26.43
N ARG A 302 -18.08 -10.47 -26.21
CA ARG A 302 -18.27 -11.93 -26.00
C ARG A 302 -18.85 -12.72 -27.19
N GLU A 303 -18.87 -12.12 -28.38
CA GLU A 303 -19.22 -12.79 -29.63
C GLU A 303 -18.03 -13.61 -30.21
N ARG A 304 -18.32 -14.49 -31.17
CA ARG A 304 -17.31 -15.30 -31.89
C ARG A 304 -16.91 -14.60 -33.19
N GLY A 305 -15.72 -14.89 -33.70
CA GLY A 305 -15.26 -14.40 -35.01
C GLY A 305 -14.31 -13.20 -34.99
N HIS A 306 -14.07 -12.58 -33.83
CA HIS A 306 -13.07 -11.52 -33.68
C HIS A 306 -12.48 -11.50 -32.25
N GLN A 307 -11.35 -10.80 -32.09
CA GLN A 307 -10.64 -10.68 -30.82
C GLN A 307 -10.79 -9.24 -30.29
N ARG A 308 -10.42 -9.02 -29.01
CA ARG A 308 -10.55 -7.69 -28.35
C ARG A 308 -9.87 -6.57 -29.14
N ASN A 309 -8.72 -6.87 -29.75
CA ASN A 309 -7.91 -5.96 -30.56
C ASN A 309 -8.47 -5.70 -31.97
N THR A 310 -9.47 -6.45 -32.42
CA THR A 310 -10.17 -6.20 -33.69
C THR A 310 -11.57 -5.64 -33.49
N TYR A 311 -11.93 -5.25 -32.26
CA TYR A 311 -13.22 -4.66 -31.92
C TYR A 311 -13.34 -3.20 -32.43
N PRO A 312 -14.49 -2.77 -32.99
CA PRO A 312 -14.63 -1.49 -33.71
C PRO A 312 -14.20 -0.25 -32.93
N ILE A 313 -14.40 -0.26 -31.60
CA ILE A 313 -14.03 0.85 -30.71
C ILE A 313 -12.51 1.12 -30.69
N PHE A 314 -11.69 0.10 -30.97
CA PHE A 314 -10.23 0.24 -31.05
C PHE A 314 -9.75 0.57 -32.46
N LYS A 315 -10.54 0.28 -33.50
CA LYS A 315 -10.23 0.75 -34.87
C LYS A 315 -10.46 2.25 -35.04
N GLN A 316 -11.42 2.85 -34.33
CA GLN A 316 -11.63 4.30 -34.34
C GLN A 316 -10.48 5.08 -33.68
N ALA A 317 -9.78 4.48 -32.70
CA ALA A 317 -8.65 5.10 -32.03
C ALA A 317 -7.38 5.18 -32.90
N ASP A 318 -7.20 4.22 -33.83
CA ASP A 318 -6.07 4.23 -34.75
C ASP A 318 -6.33 5.15 -35.97
N ALA A 319 -7.58 5.27 -36.43
CA ALA A 319 -7.96 6.24 -37.46
C ALA A 319 -7.81 7.70 -36.98
N LEU A 320 -8.19 7.98 -35.72
CA LEU A 320 -8.02 9.31 -35.11
C LEU A 320 -6.54 9.63 -34.78
N ARG A 321 -5.64 8.65 -34.73
CA ARG A 321 -4.20 8.90 -34.55
C ARG A 321 -3.48 9.28 -35.83
N ALA A 322 -4.00 8.88 -36.99
CA ALA A 322 -3.42 9.18 -38.30
C ALA A 322 -3.72 10.62 -38.75
N GLU A 323 -4.84 11.21 -38.33
CA GLU A 323 -5.23 12.59 -38.70
C GLU A 323 -4.49 13.68 -37.91
N TYR A 324 -3.82 13.36 -36.79
CA TYR A 324 -3.16 14.36 -35.92
C TYR A 324 -1.65 14.48 -36.13
N PHE A 325 -1.04 13.71 -37.05
CA PHE A 325 0.41 13.72 -37.31
C PHE A 325 0.80 14.01 -38.77
N THR A 326 -0.11 14.61 -39.54
CA THR A 326 0.21 15.20 -40.84
C THR A 326 -0.27 16.64 -40.86
N ASP A 327 0.46 17.52 -40.18
CA ASP A 327 0.79 18.87 -40.64
C ASP A 327 1.63 19.57 -39.56
N THR A 328 2.75 20.13 -40.03
CA THR A 328 3.83 20.88 -39.36
C THR A 328 4.89 20.09 -38.59
#